data_AF-A0A1G8NZI5-F1
#
_entry.id   AF-A0A1G8NZI5-F1
#
_cell.length_a   1.000
_cell.length_b   1.000
_cell.length_c   1.000
_cell.angle_alpha   90.00
_cell.angle_beta   90.00
_cell.angle_gamma   90.00
#
_symmetry.space_group_name_H-M   'P 1'
#
loop_
_entity.id
_entity.type
_entity.pdbx_description
1 polymer ?
#
loop_
_entity_poly.entity_id
_entity_poly.type
_entity_poly.pdbx_seq_one_letter_code
_entity_poly.pdbx_strand_id
1 'polypeptide(L)'
;MNSFINHLVRKPTFISIMTALYFAYIIYAVVYKWFDPPKIGSAYNMVLETLLVFSIVPLGLFMIDRLLVLKINNIKLAIIETIIFGSFFLYLY
;
A
#
# COMPACT_ATOMS: atom_id res chain seq x y z
N MET A 1 4.93 -5.90 -19.38
CA MET A 1 3.91 -5.23 -18.55
C MET A 1 2.74 -6.15 -18.16
N ASN A 2 2.20 -6.95 -19.09
CA ASN A 2 1.05 -7.85 -18.80
C ASN A 2 1.29 -8.92 -17.72
N SER A 3 2.51 -9.45 -17.61
CA SER A 3 2.84 -10.49 -16.61
C SER A 3 2.70 -9.98 -15.17
N PHE A 4 3.22 -8.78 -14.88
CA PHE A 4 3.25 -8.24 -13.51
C PHE A 4 1.85 -7.85 -13.02
N ILE A 5 1.07 -7.18 -13.88
CA ILE A 5 -0.33 -6.82 -13.59
C ILE A 5 -1.18 -8.09 -13.46
N ASN A 6 -1.00 -9.09 -14.34
CA ASN A 6 -1.70 -10.38 -14.19
C ASN A 6 -1.34 -11.10 -12.90
N HIS A 7 -0.10 -11.00 -12.43
CA HIS A 7 0.31 -11.61 -11.17
C HIS A 7 -0.30 -10.89 -9.95
N LEU A 8 -0.52 -9.58 -10.04
CA LEU A 8 -1.30 -8.82 -9.05
C LEU A 8 -2.75 -9.30 -8.99
N VAL A 9 -3.41 -9.37 -10.14
CA VAL A 9 -4.84 -9.67 -10.24
C VAL A 9 -5.13 -11.15 -9.94
N ARG A 10 -4.24 -12.08 -10.31
CA ARG A 10 -4.45 -13.52 -10.06
C ARG A 10 -4.16 -13.95 -8.63
N LYS A 11 -3.28 -13.26 -7.92
CA LYS A 11 -2.84 -13.62 -6.56
C LYS A 11 -2.80 -12.38 -5.67
N PRO A 12 -3.96 -11.76 -5.38
CA PRO A 12 -4.01 -10.67 -4.43
C PRO A 12 -3.65 -11.22 -3.03
N THR A 13 -2.76 -10.50 -2.34
CA THR A 13 -2.43 -10.71 -0.92
C THR A 13 -2.90 -9.51 -0.12
N PHE A 14 -2.91 -9.61 1.21
CA PHE A 14 -3.34 -8.50 2.05
C PHE A 14 -2.44 -7.28 1.83
N ILE A 15 -1.12 -7.46 1.81
CA ILE A 15 -0.17 -6.37 1.56
C ILE A 15 -0.42 -5.76 0.18
N SER A 16 -0.62 -6.57 -0.87
CA SER A 16 -0.88 -6.05 -2.21
C SER A 16 -2.16 -5.22 -2.30
N ILE A 17 -3.24 -5.63 -1.63
CA ILE A 17 -4.49 -4.87 -1.62
C ILE A 17 -4.31 -3.55 -0.86
N MET A 18 -3.68 -3.59 0.32
CA MET A 18 -3.44 -2.40 1.13
C MET A 18 -2.54 -1.40 0.40
N THR A 19 -1.47 -1.85 -0.25
CA THR A 19 -0.60 -0.99 -1.06
C THR A 19 -1.37 -0.39 -2.24
N ALA A 20 -2.22 -1.17 -2.92
CA ALA A 20 -3.04 -0.65 -4.02
C ALA A 20 -4.00 0.44 -3.54
N LEU A 21 -4.71 0.23 -2.43
CA LEU A 21 -5.62 1.21 -1.83
C LEU A 21 -4.87 2.48 -1.40
N TYR A 22 -3.69 2.33 -0.81
CA TYR A 22 -2.83 3.44 -0.42
C TYR A 22 -2.46 4.33 -1.61
N PHE A 23 -2.01 3.74 -2.72
CA PHE A 23 -1.68 4.50 -3.92
C PHE A 23 -2.92 5.08 -4.62
N ALA A 24 -4.06 4.38 -4.59
CA ALA A 24 -5.31 4.93 -5.10
C ALA A 24 -5.71 6.20 -4.34
N TYR A 25 -5.56 6.19 -3.01
CA TYR A 25 -5.81 7.36 -2.17
C TYR A 25 -4.86 8.52 -2.46
N ILE A 26 -3.56 8.25 -2.61
CA ILE A 26 -2.58 9.30 -2.97
C ILE A 26 -2.93 9.92 -4.32
N ILE A 27 -3.22 9.09 -5.33
CA ILE A 27 -3.59 9.58 -6.67
C ILE A 27 -4.83 10.47 -6.56
N TYR A 28 -5.87 10.00 -5.86
CA TYR A 28 -7.07 10.79 -5.62
C TYR A 28 -6.75 12.14 -4.96
N ALA A 29 -5.94 12.14 -3.90
CA ALA A 29 -5.59 13.34 -3.15
C ALA A 29 -4.73 14.34 -3.96
N VAL A 30 -3.81 13.82 -4.80
CA VAL A 30 -3.01 14.63 -5.74
C VAL A 30 -3.89 15.26 -6.81
N VAL A 31 -4.82 14.49 -7.38
CA VAL A 31 -5.78 15.01 -8.37
C VAL A 31 -6.69 16.05 -7.73
N TYR A 32 -7.21 15.80 -6.52
CA TYR A 32 -8.03 16.75 -5.78
C TYR A 32 -7.29 18.09 -5.55
N LYS A 33 -6.00 18.02 -5.19
CA LYS A 33 -5.13 19.19 -5.01
C LYS A 33 -5.01 20.06 -6.27
N TRP A 34 -5.20 19.52 -7.48
CA TRP A 34 -5.22 20.33 -8.70
C TRP A 34 -6.50 21.14 -8.87
N PHE A 35 -7.63 20.66 -8.35
CA PHE A 35 -8.90 21.37 -8.42
C PHE A 35 -9.06 22.39 -7.28
N ASP A 36 -8.56 22.06 -6.09
CA ASP A 36 -8.62 22.91 -4.91
C ASP A 36 -7.24 22.99 -4.23
N PRO A 37 -6.35 23.87 -4.70
CA PRO A 37 -4.99 23.94 -4.21
C PRO A 37 -4.96 24.43 -2.75
N PRO A 38 -4.43 23.62 -1.83
CA PRO A 38 -4.39 23.98 -0.42
C PRO A 38 -3.37 25.09 -0.17
N LYS A 39 -3.64 25.93 0.84
CA LYS A 39 -2.70 26.98 1.26
C LYS A 39 -1.34 26.38 1.62
N ILE A 40 -0.27 27.07 1.25
CA ILE A 40 1.11 26.71 1.57
C ILE A 40 1.24 26.61 3.11
N GLY A 41 1.77 25.48 3.59
CA GLY A 41 1.91 25.20 5.03
C GLY A 41 0.65 24.66 5.72
N SER A 42 -0.44 24.39 4.99
CA SER A 42 -1.62 23.72 5.57
C SER A 42 -1.32 22.27 5.95
N ALA A 43 -1.98 21.78 7.00
CA ALA A 43 -1.86 20.40 7.47
C ALA A 43 -2.14 19.37 6.35
N TYR A 44 -3.14 19.62 5.50
CA TYR A 44 -3.44 18.75 4.37
C TYR A 44 -2.26 18.63 3.39
N ASN A 45 -1.62 19.75 3.04
CA ASN A 45 -0.48 19.72 2.12
C ASN A 45 0.73 18.99 2.75
N MET A 46 0.98 19.20 4.04
CA MET A 46 2.04 18.50 4.78
C MET A 46 1.78 16.99 4.87
N VAL A 47 0.54 16.57 5.13
CA VAL A 47 0.15 15.15 5.16
C VAL A 47 0.35 14.52 3.79
N LEU A 48 -0.05 15.18 2.71
CA LEU A 48 0.12 14.67 1.35
C LEU A 48 1.60 14.51 0.98
N GLU A 49 2.44 15.50 1.28
CA GLU A 49 3.88 15.45 1.03
C GLU A 49 4.54 14.33 1.86
N THR A 50 4.14 14.18 3.13
CA THR A 50 4.62 13.11 4.00
C THR A 50 4.24 11.75 3.44
N LEU A 51 2.99 11.56 3.01
CA LEU A 51 2.53 10.32 2.38
C LEU A 51 3.36 10.01 1.13
N LEU A 52 3.63 10.99 0.27
CA LEU A 52 4.45 10.79 -0.93
C LEU A 52 5.88 10.38 -0.60
N VAL A 53 6.54 11.00 0.39
CA VAL A 53 7.90 10.63 0.80
C VAL A 53 7.92 9.23 1.44
N PHE A 54 6.96 8.95 2.33
CA PHE A 54 6.86 7.67 3.02
C PHE A 54 6.36 6.53 2.12
N SER A 55 5.92 6.82 0.88
CA SER A 55 5.49 5.82 -0.10
C SER A 55 6.55 4.78 -0.45
N ILE A 56 7.83 5.06 -0.17
CA ILE A 56 8.92 4.08 -0.27
C ILE A 56 8.67 2.84 0.59
N VAL A 57 8.09 3.00 1.78
CA VAL A 57 7.85 1.89 2.72
C VAL A 57 6.82 0.89 2.17
N PRO A 58 5.58 1.29 1.79
CA PRO A 58 4.62 0.38 1.21
C PRO A 58 5.07 -0.20 -0.15
N LEU A 59 5.89 0.51 -0.92
CA LEU A 59 6.51 -0.04 -2.13
C LEU A 59 7.52 -1.15 -1.81
N GLY A 60 8.39 -0.94 -0.83
CA GLY A 60 9.34 -1.95 -0.37
C GLY A 60 8.64 -3.20 0.14
N LEU A 61 7.63 -3.03 1.00
CA LEU A 61 6.80 -4.14 1.50
C LEU A 61 6.11 -4.89 0.37
N PHE A 62 5.60 -4.17 -0.62
CA PHE A 62 4.97 -4.78 -1.79
C PHE A 62 5.95 -5.60 -2.64
N MET A 63 7.18 -5.12 -2.85
CA MET A 63 8.20 -5.90 -3.56
C MET A 63 8.54 -7.19 -2.81
N ILE A 64 8.69 -7.13 -1.49
CA ILE A 64 8.97 -8.30 -0.64
C ILE A 64 7.79 -9.28 -0.70
N ASP A 65 6.57 -8.79 -0.58
CA ASP A 65 5.35 -9.59 -0.70
C ASP A 65 5.30 -10.35 -2.04
N ARG A 66 5.55 -9.66 -3.17
CA ARG A 66 5.58 -10.32 -4.48
C ARG A 66 6.66 -11.41 -4.59
N LEU A 67 7.82 -11.20 -3.97
CA LEU A 67 8.87 -12.23 -3.88
C LEU A 67 8.45 -13.43 -3.03
N LEU A 68 7.70 -13.20 -1.95
CA LEU A 68 7.18 -14.27 -1.08
C LEU A 68 6.08 -15.08 -1.77
N VAL A 69 5.19 -14.45 -2.53
CA VAL A 69 4.15 -15.14 -3.34
C VAL A 69 4.76 -16.08 -4.39
N LEU A 70 5.96 -15.78 -4.89
CA LEU A 70 6.67 -16.65 -5.82
C LEU A 70 7.27 -17.89 -5.12
N LYS A 71 7.60 -17.78 -3.84
CA LYS A 71 8.27 -18.85 -3.07
C LYS A 71 7.32 -19.68 -2.21
N ILE A 72 6.19 -19.11 -1.78
CA ILE A 72 5.28 -19.68 -0.78
C ILE A 72 3.86 -19.77 -1.38
N ASN A 73 3.09 -20.76 -0.95
CA ASN A 73 1.68 -20.86 -1.33
C ASN A 73 0.87 -19.65 -0.81
N ASN A 74 0.01 -19.07 -1.65
CA ASN A 74 -0.74 -17.85 -1.38
C ASN A 74 -1.58 -17.94 -0.10
N ILE A 75 -2.20 -19.09 0.18
CA ILE A 75 -3.01 -19.31 1.39
C ILE A 75 -2.15 -19.23 2.65
N LYS A 76 -0.97 -19.86 2.63
CA LYS A 76 -0.05 -19.82 3.78
C LYS A 76 0.48 -18.41 4.02
N LEU A 77 0.79 -17.68 2.95
CA LEU A 77 1.22 -16.30 3.04
C LEU A 77 0.13 -15.41 3.65
N ALA A 78 -1.12 -15.53 3.19
CA ALA A 78 -2.23 -14.75 3.73
C ALA A 78 -2.48 -15.00 5.23
N ILE A 79 -2.32 -16.24 5.71
CA ILE A 79 -2.41 -16.56 7.15
C ILE A 79 -1.30 -15.85 7.92
N ILE A 80 -0.06 -15.89 7.42
CA ILE A 80 1.08 -15.21 8.04
C ILE A 80 0.85 -13.69 8.09
N GLU A 81 0.41 -13.08 6.98
CA GLU A 81 0.08 -11.66 6.92
C GLU A 81 -1.00 -11.31 7.95
N THR A 82 -2.07 -12.09 8.01
CA THR A 82 -3.19 -11.84 8.94
C THR A 82 -2.74 -11.94 10.39
N ILE A 83 -1.88 -12.91 10.73
CA ILE A 83 -1.35 -13.03 12.09
C ILE A 83 -0.43 -11.86 12.43
N ILE A 84 0.49 -11.49 11.55
CA ILE A 84 1.44 -10.40 11.80
C ILE A 84 0.70 -9.07 11.93
N PHE A 85 -0.11 -8.71 10.94
CA PHE A 85 -0.83 -7.44 10.96
C PHE A 85 -1.94 -7.43 12.01
N GLY A 86 -2.68 -8.53 12.18
CA GLY A 86 -3.70 -8.64 13.21
C GLY A 86 -3.13 -8.48 14.62
N SER A 87 -1.99 -9.13 14.91
CA SER A 87 -1.30 -8.98 16.20
C SER A 87 -0.73 -7.57 16.38
N PHE A 88 -0.23 -6.95 15.32
CA PHE A 88 0.26 -5.58 15.36
C PHE A 88 -0.87 -4.57 15.64
N PHE A 89 -2.03 -4.74 15.00
CA PHE A 89 -3.20 -3.92 15.27
C PHE A 89 -3.69 -4.08 16.72
N LEU A 90 -3.75 -5.32 17.23
CA LEU A 90 -4.10 -5.59 18.63
C LEU A 90 -3.08 -5.04 19.65
N TYR A 91 -1.82 -4.86 19.25
CA TYR A 91 -0.81 -4.26 20.12
C TYR A 91 -0.94 -2.74 20.18
N LEU A 92 -1.33 -2.12 19.08
CA LEU A 92 -1.44 -0.66 18.97
C LEU A 92 -2.79 -0.09 19.45
N TYR A 93 -3.82 -0.91 19.55
CA TYR A 93 -5.18 -0.55 19.98
C TYR A 93 -5.56 -1.29 21.26
#